data_AF-A0A963RG07-F1
#
_entry.id   AF-A0A963RG07-F1
#
_cell.length_a   1.000
_cell.length_b   1.000
_cell.length_c   1.000
_cell.angle_alpha   90.00
_cell.angle_beta   90.00
_cell.angle_gamma   90.00
#
_symmetry.space_group_name_H-M   'P 1'
#
loop_
_entity.id
_entity.type
_entity.pdbx_description
1 polymer ?
#
loop_
_entity_poly.entity_id
_entity_poly.type
_entity_poly.pdbx_seq_one_letter_code
_entity_poly.pdbx_strand_id
1 'polypeptide(L)'
;MKILTGNDLKSGHVVWWDGEQWSKFVNSAADVGDRGEAIIAREEGAQRVFAAYVIDGERDADGVRPAHIKERIRALGPTVRPDLTLKPGDPDAGNWVI
;
A
#
# COMPACT_ATOMS: atom_id res chain seq x y z
N MET A 1 -10.42 -8.10 3.73
CA MET A 1 -10.60 -7.28 2.51
C MET A 1 -9.50 -7.61 1.51
N LYS A 2 -9.74 -7.43 0.22
CA LYS A 2 -8.70 -7.53 -0.81
C LYS A 2 -8.27 -6.11 -1.20
N ILE A 3 -6.97 -5.81 -1.14
CA ILE A 3 -6.44 -4.48 -1.47
C ILE A 3 -5.34 -4.58 -2.52
N LEU A 4 -5.12 -3.48 -3.25
CA LEU A 4 -4.08 -3.40 -4.28
C LEU A 4 -2.89 -2.61 -3.77
N THR A 5 -1.69 -3.10 -4.09
CA THR A 5 -0.45 -2.34 -3.94
C THR A 5 0.43 -2.51 -5.15
N GLY A 6 1.28 -1.52 -5.41
CA GLY A 6 2.28 -1.53 -6.46
C GLY A 6 3.28 -0.42 -6.23
N ASN A 7 4.01 -0.05 -7.28
CA ASN A 7 4.88 1.12 -7.26
C ASN A 7 4.38 2.16 -8.28
N ASP A 8 4.21 3.40 -7.85
CA ASP A 8 3.92 4.53 -8.75
C ASP A 8 5.05 4.62 -9.78
N LEU A 9 4.73 4.56 -11.06
CA LEU A 9 5.75 4.45 -12.10
C LEU A 9 6.63 5.70 -12.17
N LYS A 10 6.06 6.87 -11.88
CA LYS A 10 6.76 8.16 -11.99
C LYS A 10 7.76 8.39 -10.86
N SER A 11 7.39 8.05 -9.63
CA SER A 11 8.17 8.38 -8.43
C SER A 11 8.79 7.19 -7.72
N GLY A 12 8.37 5.97 -8.05
CA GLY A 12 8.80 4.74 -7.39
C GLY A 12 8.17 4.49 -6.02
N HIS A 13 7.32 5.39 -5.51
CA HIS A 13 6.65 5.20 -4.21
C HIS A 13 5.80 3.94 -4.19
N VAL A 14 5.74 3.27 -3.04
CA VAL A 14 4.70 2.28 -2.79
C VAL A 14 3.35 2.99 -2.75
N VAL A 15 2.38 2.47 -3.48
CA VAL A 15 1.02 3.03 -3.55
C VAL A 15 -0.05 1.97 -3.32
N TRP A 16 -1.24 2.45 -2.99
CA TRP A 16 -2.43 1.71 -2.57
C TRP A 16 -3.65 2.25 -3.31
N TRP A 17 -4.47 1.37 -3.88
CA TRP A 17 -5.68 1.78 -4.59
C TRP A 17 -6.77 2.24 -3.63
N ASP A 18 -7.25 3.47 -3.78
CA ASP A 18 -8.26 4.06 -2.88
C ASP A 18 -9.72 3.89 -3.34
N GLY A 19 -9.91 3.23 -4.49
CA GLY A 19 -11.21 3.11 -5.14
C GLY A 19 -11.27 3.84 -6.49
N GLU A 20 -10.46 4.87 -6.66
CA GLU A 20 -10.44 5.73 -7.84
C GLU A 20 -9.02 6.06 -8.35
N GLN A 21 -8.04 6.16 -7.45
CA GLN A 21 -6.66 6.54 -7.73
C GLN A 21 -5.65 5.83 -6.81
N TRP A 22 -4.37 6.12 -7.01
CA TRP A 22 -3.26 5.57 -6.24
C TRP A 22 -2.84 6.53 -5.12
N SER A 23 -3.04 6.12 -3.87
CA SER A 23 -2.60 6.82 -2.66
C SER A 23 -1.28 6.27 -2.15
N LYS A 24 -0.45 7.12 -1.53
CA LYS A 24 0.76 6.65 -0.81
C LYS A 24 0.43 6.01 0.55
N PHE A 25 -0.78 6.23 1.06
CA PHE A 25 -1.16 5.83 2.41
C PHE A 25 -2.03 4.58 2.39
N VAL A 26 -1.61 3.54 3.11
CA VAL A 26 -2.33 2.27 3.19
C VAL A 26 -3.76 2.42 3.74
N ASN A 27 -4.00 3.40 4.63
CA ASN A 27 -5.32 3.65 5.21
C ASN A 27 -6.36 4.12 4.17
N SER A 28 -5.92 4.64 3.03
CA SER A 28 -6.78 4.98 1.90
C SER A 28 -7.29 3.74 1.16
N ALA A 29 -6.71 2.56 1.38
CA ALA A 29 -7.00 1.39 0.56
C ALA A 29 -8.48 0.99 0.61
N ALA A 30 -9.06 0.80 -0.58
CA ALA A 30 -10.41 0.30 -0.76
C ALA A 30 -10.41 -1.21 -0.99
N ASP A 31 -11.48 -1.88 -0.54
CA ASP A 31 -11.70 -3.28 -0.87
C ASP A 31 -12.08 -3.42 -2.34
N VAL A 32 -11.25 -4.13 -3.11
CA VAL A 32 -11.48 -4.35 -4.54
C VAL A 32 -12.30 -5.61 -4.82
N GLY A 33 -12.47 -6.49 -3.83
CA GLY A 33 -13.08 -7.81 -4.03
C GLY A 33 -12.46 -8.53 -5.23
N ASP A 34 -13.31 -9.07 -6.10
CA ASP A 34 -12.89 -9.83 -7.28
C ASP A 34 -12.45 -8.95 -8.47
N ARG A 35 -12.53 -7.61 -8.33
CA ARG A 35 -12.19 -6.67 -9.41
C ARG A 35 -10.70 -6.32 -9.46
N GLY A 36 -9.89 -6.83 -8.53
CA GLY A 36 -8.50 -6.44 -8.37
C GLY A 36 -7.65 -6.61 -9.64
N GLU A 37 -7.72 -7.78 -10.29
CA GLU A 37 -6.94 -8.06 -11.50
C GLU A 37 -7.32 -7.15 -12.67
N ALA A 38 -8.61 -6.86 -12.85
CA ALA A 38 -9.08 -5.96 -13.90
C ALA A 38 -8.59 -4.52 -13.68
N ILE A 39 -8.56 -4.05 -12.43
CA ILE A 39 -8.02 -2.73 -12.08
C ILE A 39 -6.51 -2.69 -12.35
N ILE A 40 -5.77 -3.72 -11.93
CA ILE A 40 -4.32 -3.85 -12.19
C ILE A 40 -4.04 -3.73 -13.69
N ALA A 41 -4.70 -4.55 -14.52
CA ALA A 41 -4.47 -4.56 -15.96
C ALA A 41 -4.73 -3.18 -16.60
N ARG A 42 -5.79 -2.48 -16.17
CA ARG A 42 -6.10 -1.12 -16.64
C ARG A 42 -5.01 -0.13 -16.24
N GLU A 43 -4.61 -0.13 -14.97
CA GLU A 43 -3.69 0.86 -14.42
C GLU A 43 -2.24 0.65 -14.85
N GLU A 44 -1.81 -0.60 -15.02
CA GLU A 44 -0.50 -0.93 -15.61
C GLU A 44 -0.49 -0.64 -17.12
N GLY A 45 -1.56 -0.96 -17.85
CA GLY A 45 -1.70 -0.60 -19.26
C GLY A 45 -1.70 0.92 -19.50
N ALA A 46 -2.20 1.69 -18.55
CA ALA A 46 -2.12 3.16 -18.52
C ALA A 46 -0.78 3.70 -17.99
N GLN A 47 0.16 2.82 -17.63
CA GLN A 47 1.49 3.16 -17.11
C GLN A 47 1.47 4.06 -15.86
N ARG A 48 0.45 3.90 -15.01
CA ARG A 48 0.35 4.64 -13.74
C ARG A 48 1.03 3.92 -12.59
N VAL A 49 1.01 2.59 -12.65
CA VAL A 49 1.59 1.70 -11.63
C VAL A 49 2.43 0.63 -12.29
N PHE A 50 3.38 0.07 -11.53
CA PHE A 50 4.21 -1.06 -11.93
C PHE A 50 4.19 -2.15 -10.87
N ALA A 51 4.18 -3.40 -11.34
CA ALA A 51 4.18 -4.61 -10.52
C ALA A 51 3.09 -4.57 -9.46
N ALA A 52 1.86 -4.22 -9.87
CA ALA A 52 0.72 -4.16 -8.98
C ALA A 52 0.15 -5.57 -8.74
N TYR A 53 -0.28 -5.83 -7.50
CA TYR A 53 -0.83 -7.12 -7.10
C TYR A 53 -1.87 -6.97 -5.99
N VAL A 54 -2.72 -7.98 -5.89
CA VAL A 54 -3.74 -8.10 -4.84
C VAL A 54 -3.11 -8.73 -3.61
N ILE A 55 -3.44 -8.20 -2.43
CA ILE A 55 -3.10 -8.80 -1.14
C ILE A 55 -4.32 -8.84 -0.22
N ASP A 56 -4.22 -9.68 0.80
CA ASP A 56 -5.13 -9.65 1.93
C ASP A 56 -4.78 -8.52 2.91
N GLY A 57 -5.82 -7.88 3.42
CA GLY A 57 -5.73 -6.90 4.50
C GLY A 57 -6.96 -6.96 5.40
N GLU A 58 -6.83 -6.31 6.53
CA GLU A 58 -7.89 -6.12 7.52
C GLU A 58 -8.13 -4.63 7.73
N ARG A 59 -9.38 -4.26 8.02
CA ARG A 59 -9.75 -2.90 8.40
C ARG A 59 -10.40 -2.95 9.76
N ASP A 60 -9.87 -2.15 10.68
CA ASP A 60 -10.38 -1.98 12.03
C ASP A 60 -10.54 -0.47 12.35
N ALA A 61 -10.67 -0.15 13.65
CA ALA A 61 -10.80 1.23 14.12
C ALA A 61 -9.52 2.06 13.91
N ASP A 62 -8.35 1.42 13.84
CA ASP A 62 -7.04 2.07 13.74
C ASP A 62 -6.58 2.26 12.28
N GLY A 63 -7.19 1.52 11.35
CA GLY A 63 -7.02 1.76 9.92
C GLY A 63 -7.01 0.48 9.09
N VAL A 64 -6.23 0.48 8.01
CA VAL A 64 -6.02 -0.71 7.16
C VAL A 64 -4.66 -1.31 7.49
N ARG A 65 -4.65 -2.62 7.77
CA ARG A 65 -3.45 -3.39 8.04
C ARG A 65 -3.28 -4.49 7.00
N PRO A 66 -2.20 -4.48 6.19
CA PRO A 66 -1.85 -5.61 5.34
C PRO A 66 -1.61 -6.88 6.15
N ALA A 67 -2.08 -8.03 5.66
CA ALA A 67 -1.98 -9.30 6.37
C ALA A 67 -0.53 -9.73 6.59
N HIS A 68 0.35 -9.47 5.62
CA HIS A 68 1.73 -9.96 5.62
C HIS A 68 2.77 -8.84 5.87
N ILE A 69 3.86 -9.18 6.58
CA ILE A 69 4.85 -8.22 7.09
C ILE A 69 5.58 -7.44 6.00
N LYS A 70 5.86 -8.08 4.85
CA LYS A 70 6.49 -7.42 3.70
C LYS A 70 5.71 -6.19 3.28
N GLU A 71 4.38 -6.29 3.22
CA GLU A 71 3.49 -5.22 2.80
C GLU A 71 3.32 -4.15 3.88
N ARG A 72 3.42 -4.51 5.16
CA ARG A 72 3.50 -3.54 6.27
C ARG A 72 4.79 -2.71 6.19
N ILE A 73 5.94 -3.34 5.92
CA ILE A 73 7.19 -2.61 5.68
C ILE A 73 7.05 -1.68 4.47
N ARG A 74 6.46 -2.15 3.37
CA ARG A 74 6.19 -1.32 2.18
C ARG A 74 5.24 -0.14 2.47
N ALA A 75 4.25 -0.32 3.34
CA ALA A 75 3.32 0.73 3.75
C ALA A 75 3.98 1.80 4.61
N LEU A 76 4.92 1.42 5.48
CA LEU A 76 5.60 2.34 6.39
C LEU A 76 6.79 3.03 5.73
N GLY A 77 7.66 2.26 5.08
CA GLY A 77 8.97 2.68 4.60
C GLY A 77 10.11 1.82 5.19
N PRO A 78 11.37 2.20 4.91
CA PRO A 78 12.53 1.39 5.27
C PRO A 78 12.73 1.30 6.79
N THR A 79 12.76 0.09 7.34
CA THR A 79 12.97 -0.14 8.79
C THR A 79 14.39 0.20 9.26
N VAL A 80 15.35 0.25 8.34
CA VAL A 80 16.76 0.64 8.60
C VAL A 80 17.01 2.15 8.46
N ARG A 81 16.04 2.91 7.94
CA ARG A 81 16.08 4.38 7.82
C ARG A 81 14.74 4.99 8.24
N PRO A 82 14.38 4.93 9.55
CA PRO A 82 13.09 5.42 10.04
C PRO A 82 12.80 6.88 9.67
N ASP A 83 13.85 7.69 9.52
CA ASP A 83 13.82 9.08 9.07
C ASP A 83 13.30 9.28 7.63
N LEU A 84 13.26 8.20 6.83
CA LEU A 84 12.72 8.19 5.46
C LEU A 84 11.37 7.47 5.34
N THR A 85 10.75 7.10 6.46
CA THR A 85 9.41 6.51 6.45
C THR A 85 8.34 7.57 6.19
N LEU A 86 7.08 7.14 6.02
CA LEU A 86 5.94 8.05 5.98
C LEU A 86 5.63 8.68 7.35
N LYS A 87 6.29 8.25 8.43
CA LYS A 87 6.14 8.76 9.80
C LYS A 87 7.50 9.05 10.45
N PRO A 88 8.33 9.94 9.87
CA PRO A 88 9.73 10.09 10.28
C PRO A 88 9.93 10.69 11.68
N GLY A 89 8.89 11.33 12.25
CA GLY A 89 8.92 11.89 13.60
C GLY A 89 8.37 10.97 14.70
N ASP A 90 7.93 9.77 14.36
CA ASP A 90 7.35 8.80 15.28
C ASP A 90 8.37 7.68 15.58
N PRO A 91 9.03 7.68 16.75
CA PRO A 91 10.08 6.71 17.07
C PRO A 91 9.53 5.29 17.20
N ASP A 92 8.23 5.12 17.41
CA ASP A 92 7.57 3.83 17.59
C ASP A 92 6.89 3.32 16.33
N ALA A 93 6.97 4.05 15.21
CA ALA A 93 6.28 3.68 13.96
C ALA A 93 6.65 2.27 13.46
N GLY A 94 7.87 1.81 13.74
CA GLY A 94 8.33 0.46 13.40
C GLY A 94 7.56 -0.66 14.11
N ASN A 95 7.02 -0.40 15.31
CA ASN A 95 6.25 -1.39 16.07
C ASN A 95 4.98 -1.81 15.34
N TRP A 96 4.42 -0.93 14.49
CA TRP A 96 3.26 -1.26 13.67
C TRP A 96 3.55 -2.37 12.64
N VAL A 97 4.81 -2.63 12.29
CA VAL A 97 5.15 -3.67 11.30
C VAL A 97 4.98 -5.09 11.87
N ILE A 98 5.35 -5.29 13.13
CA ILE A 98 5.42 -6.60 13.79
C ILE A 98 4.02 -7.06 14.20
#